data_AF-A0A2V9QIJ2-F1
#
_entry.id   AF-A0A2V9QIJ2-F1
#
_cell.length_a   1.000
_cell.length_b   1.000
_cell.length_c   1.000
_cell.angle_alpha   90.00
_cell.angle_beta   90.00
_cell.angle_gamma   90.00
#
_symmetry.space_group_name_H-M   'P 1'
#
loop_
_entity.id
_entity.type
_entity.pdbx_description
1 polymer ?
#
loop_
_entity_poly.entity_id
_entity_poly.type
_entity_poly.pdbx_seq_one_letter_code
_entity_poly.pdbx_strand_id
1 'polypeptide(L)'
;MSIRFADDCQKLETHLKTRYGIRVVTRDIPDPLTGDLDGLEIHIDYAVTPEQRLFLLAHLFGHTVQWNTDPGAFEIGRKYQPPVDEGLFTAILAYENEAASYGLAMLHQAGIADADEWFSAYSQCDQIYLLDFYRSGKKGDFRTFWPASFPLIQPKPIPSFQAVRRGFRMDGVGYLRFCPRNLSSDPSQDDPFRSRAGSALEENLITSPLPFGSTRHLNNEHAKN
;
A
#
# COMPACT_ATOMS: atom_id res chain seq x y z
N MET A 1 13.48 8.00 -4.51
CA MET A 1 13.54 8.08 -3.03
C MET A 1 12.69 6.94 -2.47
N SER A 2 12.78 6.59 -1.17
CA SER A 2 11.91 5.56 -0.58
C SER A 2 10.58 6.16 -0.14
N ILE A 3 9.49 5.39 -0.24
CA ILE A 3 8.16 5.79 0.24
C ILE A 3 8.22 6.03 1.75
N ARG A 4 7.61 7.12 2.22
CA ARG A 4 7.55 7.47 3.65
C ARG A 4 6.10 7.35 4.09
N PHE A 5 5.64 6.12 4.31
CA PHE A 5 4.23 5.78 4.46
C PHE A 5 3.45 6.71 5.42
N ALA A 6 3.99 7.02 6.60
CA ALA A 6 3.32 7.91 7.55
C ALA A 6 3.21 9.37 7.05
N ASP A 7 4.30 9.93 6.54
CA ASP A 7 4.33 11.29 5.97
C ASP A 7 3.43 11.39 4.74
N ASP A 8 3.46 10.37 3.89
CA ASP A 8 2.70 10.32 2.65
C ASP A 8 1.20 10.15 2.94
N CYS A 9 0.81 9.40 3.98
CA CYS A 9 -0.58 9.39 4.48
C CYS A 9 -1.04 10.80 4.86
N GLN A 10 -0.24 11.53 5.63
CA GLN A 10 -0.60 12.88 6.09
C GLN A 10 -0.76 13.86 4.91
N LYS A 11 0.13 13.78 3.91
CA LYS A 11 0.00 14.57 2.67
C LYS A 11 -1.28 14.23 1.94
N LEU A 12 -1.57 12.95 1.80
CA LEU A 12 -2.75 12.45 1.08
C LEU A 12 -4.05 12.89 1.75
N GLU A 13 -4.15 12.74 3.07
CA GLU A 13 -5.32 13.19 3.85
C GLU A 13 -5.53 14.71 3.72
N THR A 14 -4.45 15.49 3.77
CA THR A 14 -4.50 16.94 3.56
C THR A 14 -4.98 17.27 2.15
N HIS A 15 -4.48 16.56 1.14
CA HIS A 15 -4.87 16.75 -0.25
C HIS A 15 -6.35 16.41 -0.47
N LEU A 16 -6.82 15.26 0.02
CA LEU A 16 -8.22 14.83 -0.06
C LEU A 16 -9.18 15.89 0.52
N LYS A 17 -8.86 16.39 1.72
CA LYS A 17 -9.67 17.40 2.40
C LYS A 17 -9.69 18.73 1.63
N THR A 18 -8.52 19.21 1.20
CA THR A 18 -8.39 20.55 0.61
C THR A 18 -8.83 20.61 -0.85
N ARG A 19 -8.55 19.57 -1.64
CA ARG A 19 -8.82 19.54 -3.08
C ARG A 19 -10.19 18.97 -3.42
N TYR A 20 -10.66 17.97 -2.66
CA TYR A 20 -11.88 17.23 -2.97
C TYR A 20 -12.98 17.40 -1.91
N GLY A 21 -12.68 18.03 -0.78
CA GLY A 21 -13.63 18.12 0.34
C GLY A 21 -13.93 16.78 1.02
N ILE A 22 -13.11 15.76 0.74
CA ILE A 22 -13.30 14.41 1.28
C ILE A 22 -12.64 14.33 2.65
N ARG A 23 -13.41 13.91 3.67
CA ARG A 23 -12.90 13.75 5.03
C ARG A 23 -12.41 12.33 5.26
N VAL A 24 -11.24 12.18 5.87
CA VAL A 24 -10.74 10.89 6.35
C VAL A 24 -11.07 10.73 7.83
N VAL A 25 -11.62 9.57 8.21
CA VAL A 25 -12.06 9.25 9.56
C VAL A 25 -11.34 8.00 10.05
N THR A 26 -10.47 8.17 11.04
CA THR A 26 -9.85 7.03 11.74
C THR A 26 -10.76 6.58 12.87
N ARG A 27 -11.17 5.31 12.89
CA ARG A 27 -12.07 4.74 13.91
C ARG A 27 -11.87 3.23 14.05
N ASP A 28 -12.53 2.63 15.03
CA ASP A 28 -12.70 1.17 15.08
C ASP A 28 -13.64 0.74 13.94
N ILE A 29 -13.20 -0.15 13.08
CA ILE A 29 -14.01 -0.76 12.02
C ILE A 29 -14.18 -2.25 12.36
N PRO A 30 -15.41 -2.79 12.39
CA PRO A 30 -15.62 -4.18 12.72
C PRO A 30 -14.85 -5.14 11.82
N ASP A 31 -14.12 -6.05 12.45
CA ASP A 31 -13.49 -7.19 11.77
C ASP A 31 -14.54 -7.87 10.87
N PRO A 32 -14.19 -8.17 9.61
CA PRO A 32 -12.85 -8.22 9.02
C PRO A 32 -12.47 -6.98 8.17
N LEU A 33 -13.19 -5.87 8.29
CA LEU A 33 -13.03 -4.73 7.39
C LEU A 33 -11.92 -3.80 7.91
N THR A 34 -11.10 -3.27 7.01
CA THR A 34 -10.03 -2.30 7.36
C THR A 34 -10.30 -0.88 6.88
N GLY A 35 -11.31 -0.71 6.01
CA GLY A 35 -11.77 0.57 5.52
C GLY A 35 -13.19 0.51 4.99
N ASP A 36 -13.81 1.67 4.85
CA ASP A 36 -15.15 1.87 4.29
C ASP A 36 -15.25 3.27 3.66
N LEU A 37 -16.23 3.49 2.80
CA LEU A 37 -16.50 4.80 2.20
C LEU A 37 -17.98 5.01 1.95
N ASP A 38 -18.42 6.26 1.93
CA ASP A 38 -19.82 6.63 1.67
C ASP A 38 -20.02 7.56 0.46
N GLY A 39 -18.94 7.82 -0.28
CA GLY A 39 -18.89 8.77 -1.41
C GLY A 39 -18.49 10.20 -1.04
N LEU A 40 -18.46 10.54 0.26
CA LEU A 40 -18.02 11.83 0.81
C LEU A 40 -16.89 11.68 1.84
N GLU A 41 -16.88 10.58 2.57
CA GLU A 41 -15.94 10.29 3.65
C GLU A 41 -15.28 8.94 3.40
N ILE A 42 -13.99 8.86 3.75
CA ILE A 42 -13.20 7.63 3.75
C ILE A 42 -12.91 7.28 5.21
N HIS A 43 -13.31 6.08 5.62
CA HIS A 43 -13.12 5.58 6.97
C HIS A 43 -12.04 4.51 6.94
N ILE A 44 -11.07 4.61 7.85
CA ILE A 44 -9.97 3.65 7.96
C ILE A 44 -9.86 3.17 9.41
N ASP A 45 -9.62 1.88 9.58
CA ASP A 45 -9.42 1.27 10.88
C ASP A 45 -8.15 1.83 11.56
N TYR A 46 -8.16 2.05 12.87
CA TYR A 46 -6.97 2.56 13.57
C TYR A 46 -5.83 1.53 13.68
N ALA A 47 -6.11 0.25 13.48
CA ALA A 47 -5.17 -0.85 13.67
C ALA A 47 -4.35 -1.19 12.42
N VAL A 48 -4.60 -0.54 11.28
CA VAL A 48 -3.80 -0.76 10.07
C VAL A 48 -2.42 -0.13 10.18
N THR A 49 -1.43 -0.76 9.54
CA THR A 49 -0.08 -0.18 9.44
C THR A 49 -0.09 1.08 8.55
N PRO A 50 0.93 1.96 8.64
CA PRO A 50 1.04 3.10 7.73
C PRO A 50 1.09 2.71 6.25
N GLU A 51 1.70 1.57 5.91
CA GLU A 51 1.70 1.05 4.53
C GLU A 51 0.28 0.72 4.06
N GLN A 52 -0.45 -0.07 4.86
CA GLN A 52 -1.85 -0.43 4.58
C GLN A 52 -2.73 0.81 4.48
N ARG A 53 -2.53 1.79 5.38
CA ARG A 53 -3.26 3.06 5.37
C ARG A 53 -3.04 3.81 4.06
N LEU A 54 -1.80 3.93 3.60
CA LEU A 54 -1.51 4.65 2.35
C LEU A 54 -2.22 3.99 1.17
N PHE A 55 -2.18 2.65 1.10
CA PHE A 55 -2.89 1.90 0.07
C PHE A 55 -4.40 2.14 0.14
N LEU A 56 -5.00 1.96 1.33
CA LEU A 56 -6.43 2.18 1.60
C LEU A 56 -6.89 3.58 1.19
N LEU A 57 -6.14 4.62 1.54
CA LEU A 57 -6.48 5.99 1.20
C LEU A 57 -6.56 6.20 -0.32
N ALA A 58 -5.55 5.72 -1.07
CA ALA A 58 -5.52 5.86 -2.52
C ALA A 58 -6.59 4.98 -3.21
N HIS A 59 -6.74 3.75 -2.75
CA HIS A 59 -7.69 2.79 -3.31
C HIS A 59 -9.15 3.20 -3.06
N LEU A 60 -9.52 3.55 -1.82
CA LEU A 60 -10.87 4.00 -1.48
C LEU A 60 -11.20 5.37 -2.11
N PHE A 61 -10.21 6.23 -2.32
CA PHE A 61 -10.40 7.43 -3.13
C PHE A 61 -10.78 7.08 -4.57
N GLY A 62 -10.12 6.09 -5.18
CA GLY A 62 -10.46 5.60 -6.52
C GLY A 62 -11.93 5.22 -6.66
N HIS A 63 -12.46 4.45 -5.70
CA HIS A 63 -13.89 4.13 -5.66
C HIS A 63 -14.76 5.34 -5.36
N THR A 64 -14.30 6.30 -4.54
CA THR A 64 -15.01 7.55 -4.31
C THR A 64 -15.19 8.32 -5.62
N VAL A 65 -14.19 8.38 -6.49
CA VAL A 65 -14.31 8.98 -7.83
C VAL A 65 -15.36 8.24 -8.64
N GLN A 66 -15.27 6.91 -8.74
CA GLN A 66 -16.22 6.10 -9.49
C GLN A 66 -17.67 6.33 -9.05
N TRP A 67 -17.94 6.29 -7.74
CA TRP A 67 -19.31 6.45 -7.22
C TRP A 67 -19.89 7.85 -7.42
N ASN A 68 -19.03 8.85 -7.59
CA ASN A 68 -19.46 10.22 -7.87
C ASN A 68 -19.55 10.55 -9.35
N THR A 69 -19.01 9.71 -10.24
CA THR A 69 -18.92 10.00 -11.68
C THR A 69 -19.68 9.01 -12.56
N ASP A 70 -19.86 7.78 -12.12
CA ASP A 70 -20.61 6.74 -12.83
C ASP A 70 -21.71 6.14 -11.93
N PRO A 71 -23.00 6.37 -12.24
CA PRO A 71 -24.10 5.73 -11.52
C PRO A 71 -24.06 4.19 -11.56
N GLY A 72 -23.52 3.59 -12.63
CA GLY A 72 -23.45 2.13 -12.80
C GLY A 72 -22.35 1.49 -11.95
N ALA A 73 -21.28 2.22 -11.66
CA ALA A 73 -20.18 1.78 -10.81
C ALA A 73 -20.64 1.40 -9.39
N PHE A 74 -21.69 2.07 -8.88
CA PHE A 74 -22.25 1.74 -7.57
C PHE A 74 -22.82 0.31 -7.52
N GLU A 75 -23.41 -0.17 -8.62
CA GLU A 75 -24.05 -1.48 -8.71
C GLU A 75 -23.03 -2.62 -8.86
N ILE A 76 -21.94 -2.40 -9.59
CA ILE A 76 -20.83 -3.35 -9.77
C ILE A 76 -20.02 -3.46 -8.49
N GLY A 77 -19.74 -2.33 -7.86
CA GLY A 77 -19.03 -2.31 -6.58
C GLY A 77 -19.86 -2.84 -5.43
N ARG A 78 -20.98 -3.56 -5.61
CA ARG A 78 -21.78 -4.14 -4.51
C ARG A 78 -21.15 -5.42 -3.97
N LYS A 79 -21.55 -5.78 -2.75
CA LYS A 79 -21.10 -7.01 -2.10
C LYS A 79 -21.65 -8.21 -2.84
N TYR A 80 -20.76 -9.03 -3.38
CA TYR A 80 -21.11 -10.35 -3.87
C TYR A 80 -21.03 -11.37 -2.74
N GLN A 81 -21.96 -12.34 -2.73
CA GLN A 81 -21.88 -13.51 -1.87
C GLN A 81 -21.12 -14.60 -2.63
N PRO A 82 -19.94 -15.05 -2.15
CA PRO A 82 -19.24 -16.16 -2.77
C PRO A 82 -20.04 -17.48 -2.68
N PRO A 83 -19.88 -18.40 -3.65
CA PRO A 83 -19.08 -18.22 -4.86
C PRO A 83 -19.75 -17.25 -5.84
N VAL A 84 -18.95 -16.37 -6.43
CA VAL A 84 -19.41 -15.41 -7.45
C VAL A 84 -19.24 -16.05 -8.83
N ASP A 85 -20.17 -15.77 -9.74
CA ASP A 85 -20.04 -16.20 -11.14
C ASP A 85 -18.75 -15.66 -11.75
N GLU A 86 -17.86 -16.57 -12.21
CA GLU A 86 -16.59 -16.20 -12.82
C GLU A 86 -16.77 -15.38 -14.11
N GLY A 87 -17.93 -15.47 -14.76
CA GLY A 87 -18.29 -14.59 -15.88
C GLY A 87 -18.27 -13.10 -15.53
N LEU A 88 -18.37 -12.75 -14.24
CA LEU A 88 -18.30 -11.38 -13.75
C LEU A 88 -16.86 -10.90 -13.46
N PHE A 89 -15.88 -11.80 -13.41
CA PHE A 89 -14.53 -11.45 -12.95
C PHE A 89 -13.84 -10.42 -13.82
N THR A 90 -14.04 -10.48 -15.14
CA THR A 90 -13.51 -9.46 -16.06
C THR A 90 -14.07 -8.08 -15.74
N ALA A 91 -15.37 -7.97 -15.44
CA ALA A 91 -16.00 -6.70 -15.09
C ALA A 91 -15.54 -6.19 -13.72
N ILE A 92 -15.40 -7.09 -12.74
CA ILE A 92 -14.87 -6.77 -11.40
C ILE A 92 -13.43 -6.26 -11.51
N LEU A 93 -12.55 -6.97 -12.22
CA LEU A 93 -11.16 -6.54 -12.42
C LEU A 93 -11.06 -5.21 -13.17
N ALA A 94 -11.93 -4.95 -14.15
CA ALA A 94 -11.97 -3.66 -14.82
C ALA A 94 -12.37 -2.53 -13.86
N TYR A 95 -13.35 -2.78 -13.00
CA TYR A 95 -13.77 -1.86 -11.94
C TYR A 95 -12.63 -1.59 -10.93
N GLU A 96 -11.92 -2.62 -10.47
CA GLU A 96 -10.74 -2.47 -9.59
C GLU A 96 -9.61 -1.67 -10.24
N ASN A 97 -9.28 -2.00 -11.48
CA ASN A 97 -8.17 -1.35 -12.19
C ASN A 97 -8.46 0.13 -12.46
N GLU A 98 -9.71 0.48 -12.74
CA GLU A 98 -10.08 1.88 -12.89
C GLU A 98 -9.96 2.64 -11.55
N ALA A 99 -10.45 2.06 -10.44
CA ALA A 99 -10.29 2.65 -9.12
C ALA A 99 -8.82 2.88 -8.79
N ALA A 100 -7.98 1.87 -9.02
CA ALA A 100 -6.55 1.97 -8.80
C ALA A 100 -5.88 3.02 -9.72
N SER A 101 -6.34 3.16 -10.97
CA SER A 101 -5.85 4.20 -11.88
C SER A 101 -6.13 5.63 -11.37
N TYR A 102 -7.29 5.86 -10.74
CA TYR A 102 -7.58 7.13 -10.07
C TYR A 102 -6.81 7.30 -8.77
N GLY A 103 -6.62 6.21 -8.00
CA GLY A 103 -5.81 6.21 -6.79
C GLY A 103 -4.36 6.62 -7.07
N LEU A 104 -3.75 6.06 -8.12
CA LEU A 104 -2.40 6.41 -8.55
C LEU A 104 -2.30 7.87 -9.00
N ALA A 105 -3.27 8.35 -9.80
CA ALA A 105 -3.33 9.75 -10.19
C ALA A 105 -3.42 10.70 -8.98
N MET A 106 -4.09 10.27 -7.91
CA MET A 106 -4.23 11.03 -6.68
C MET A 106 -2.92 11.08 -5.87
N LEU A 107 -2.18 9.97 -5.80
CA LEU A 107 -0.82 9.95 -5.26
C LEU A 107 0.08 10.96 -5.98
N HIS A 108 0.03 10.98 -7.31
CA HIS A 108 0.79 11.94 -8.13
C HIS A 108 0.39 13.40 -7.84
N GLN A 109 -0.90 13.70 -7.74
CA GLN A 109 -1.40 15.04 -7.39
C GLN A 109 -0.98 15.49 -5.98
N ALA A 110 -0.80 14.55 -5.05
CA ALA A 110 -0.27 14.81 -3.71
C ALA A 110 1.27 14.90 -3.67
N GLY A 111 1.95 14.77 -4.81
CA GLY A 111 3.42 14.81 -4.92
C GLY A 111 4.12 13.52 -4.50
N ILE A 112 3.40 12.39 -4.49
CA ILE A 112 3.92 11.06 -4.15
C ILE A 112 4.12 10.29 -5.47
N ALA A 113 5.21 10.58 -6.18
CA ALA A 113 5.49 10.03 -7.52
C ALA A 113 6.38 8.78 -7.53
N ASP A 114 7.04 8.46 -6.40
CA ASP A 114 7.94 7.29 -6.31
C ASP A 114 7.19 6.01 -5.88
N ALA A 115 5.86 6.04 -5.87
CA ALA A 115 5.02 4.97 -5.33
C ALA A 115 4.43 4.04 -6.41
N ASP A 116 4.67 4.29 -7.69
CA ASP A 116 4.01 3.62 -8.82
C ASP A 116 4.18 2.10 -8.81
N GLU A 117 5.41 1.61 -8.63
CA GLU A 117 5.70 0.17 -8.59
C GLU A 117 5.03 -0.49 -7.37
N TRP A 118 5.21 0.10 -6.19
CA TRP A 118 4.61 -0.40 -4.95
C TRP A 118 3.08 -0.43 -5.05
N PHE A 119 2.47 0.66 -5.50
CA PHE A 119 1.01 0.76 -5.59
C PHE A 119 0.43 -0.20 -6.64
N SER A 120 1.14 -0.40 -7.75
CA SER A 120 0.76 -1.38 -8.78
C SER A 120 0.84 -2.81 -8.26
N ALA A 121 1.92 -3.17 -7.56
CA ALA A 121 2.08 -4.49 -6.94
C ALA A 121 0.98 -4.77 -5.91
N TYR A 122 0.70 -3.79 -5.05
CA TYR A 122 -0.29 -3.89 -4.00
C TYR A 122 -1.71 -4.02 -4.56
N SER A 123 -2.05 -3.22 -5.57
CA SER A 123 -3.34 -3.30 -6.27
C SER A 123 -3.52 -4.65 -6.96
N GLN A 124 -2.46 -5.17 -7.59
CA GLN A 124 -2.52 -6.49 -8.23
C GLN A 124 -2.68 -7.61 -7.19
N CYS A 125 -1.98 -7.52 -6.06
CA CYS A 125 -2.14 -8.44 -4.93
C CYS A 125 -3.58 -8.44 -4.41
N ASP A 126 -4.18 -7.26 -4.23
CA ASP A 126 -5.57 -7.12 -3.79
C ASP A 126 -6.56 -7.73 -4.79
N GLN A 127 -6.36 -7.51 -6.09
CA GLN A 127 -7.18 -8.14 -7.13
C GLN A 127 -7.10 -9.67 -7.11
N ILE A 128 -5.90 -10.24 -6.94
CA ILE A 128 -5.72 -11.70 -6.88
C ILE A 128 -6.42 -12.24 -5.62
N TYR A 129 -6.22 -11.60 -4.48
CA TYR A 129 -6.89 -11.93 -3.22
C TYR A 129 -8.42 -11.88 -3.38
N LEU A 130 -8.95 -10.82 -3.98
CA LEU A 130 -10.38 -10.61 -4.18
C LEU A 130 -11.00 -11.73 -5.02
N LEU A 131 -10.36 -12.10 -6.14
CA LEU A 131 -10.86 -13.18 -6.99
C LEU A 131 -10.77 -14.54 -6.31
N ASP A 132 -9.71 -14.83 -5.55
CA ASP A 132 -9.63 -16.07 -4.77
C ASP A 132 -10.75 -16.17 -3.72
N PHE A 133 -11.01 -15.07 -3.02
CA PHE A 133 -12.12 -14.96 -2.08
C PHE A 133 -13.48 -15.11 -2.79
N TYR A 134 -13.66 -14.51 -3.96
CA TYR A 134 -14.91 -14.63 -4.73
C TYR A 134 -15.13 -16.02 -5.31
N ARG A 135 -14.07 -16.76 -5.65
CA ARG A 135 -14.17 -18.18 -6.04
C ARG A 135 -14.52 -19.08 -4.87
N SER A 136 -13.82 -18.92 -3.76
CA SER A 136 -13.78 -19.94 -2.70
C SER A 136 -14.62 -19.60 -1.48
N GLY A 137 -14.93 -18.32 -1.26
CA GLY A 137 -15.48 -17.79 -0.01
C GLY A 137 -14.51 -17.84 1.17
N LYS A 138 -13.28 -18.33 0.97
CA LYS A 138 -12.26 -18.47 2.01
C LYS A 138 -11.32 -17.26 1.97
N LYS A 139 -10.85 -16.84 3.14
CA LYS A 139 -9.85 -15.79 3.26
C LYS A 139 -8.49 -16.43 3.46
N GLY A 140 -7.56 -16.13 2.57
CA GLY A 140 -6.14 -16.48 2.73
C GLY A 140 -5.36 -15.38 3.45
N ASP A 141 -4.09 -15.64 3.74
CA ASP A 141 -3.15 -14.59 4.13
C ASP A 141 -2.85 -13.70 2.91
N PHE A 142 -3.00 -12.39 3.04
CA PHE A 142 -2.87 -11.44 1.93
C PHE A 142 -1.49 -11.51 1.26
N ARG A 143 -0.41 -11.68 2.05
CA ARG A 143 0.96 -11.69 1.53
C ARG A 143 1.25 -12.87 0.60
N THR A 144 0.49 -13.96 0.68
CA THR A 144 0.68 -15.12 -0.21
C THR A 144 0.22 -14.85 -1.64
N PHE A 145 -0.56 -13.78 -1.85
CA PHE A 145 -1.04 -13.35 -3.17
C PHE A 145 -0.13 -12.33 -3.85
N TRP A 146 1.01 -11.97 -3.22
CA TRP A 146 1.91 -10.99 -3.78
C TRP A 146 2.49 -11.46 -5.12
N PRO A 147 2.29 -10.69 -6.21
CA PRO A 147 2.66 -11.16 -7.54
C PRO A 147 4.18 -11.12 -7.75
N ALA A 148 4.72 -12.15 -8.42
CA ALA A 148 6.13 -12.15 -8.86
C ALA A 148 6.39 -11.14 -10.00
N SER A 149 5.37 -10.85 -10.80
CA SER A 149 5.39 -9.86 -11.87
C SER A 149 4.02 -9.22 -12.01
N PHE A 150 3.96 -7.93 -12.30
CA PHE A 150 2.72 -7.17 -12.42
C PHE A 150 2.88 -6.07 -13.48
N PRO A 151 1.81 -5.74 -14.22
CA PRO A 151 1.81 -4.56 -15.07
C PRO A 151 1.80 -3.29 -14.20
N LEU A 152 2.44 -2.22 -14.68
CA LEU A 152 2.31 -0.91 -14.04
C LEU A 152 0.94 -0.31 -14.34
N ILE A 153 0.24 0.08 -13.29
CA ILE A 153 -1.00 0.85 -13.40
C ILE A 153 -0.68 2.16 -14.10
N GLN A 154 -1.54 2.54 -15.04
CA GLN A 154 -1.45 3.84 -15.70
C GLN A 154 -2.38 4.83 -14.98
N PRO A 155 -1.89 5.99 -14.52
CA PRO A 155 -2.75 6.96 -13.86
C PRO A 155 -3.80 7.47 -14.84
N LYS A 156 -5.06 7.49 -14.41
CA LYS A 156 -6.18 8.05 -15.20
C LYS A 156 -6.50 9.45 -14.71
N PRO A 157 -6.71 10.46 -15.59
CA PRO A 157 -7.13 11.78 -15.18
C PRO A 157 -8.40 11.72 -14.33
N ILE A 158 -8.37 12.30 -13.14
CA ILE A 158 -9.50 12.34 -12.23
C ILE A 158 -10.56 13.30 -12.80
N PRO A 159 -11.78 12.83 -13.13
CA PRO A 159 -12.85 13.68 -13.65
C PRO A 159 -13.20 14.78 -12.65
N SER A 160 -13.81 15.87 -13.12
CA SER A 160 -14.40 16.84 -12.21
C SER A 160 -15.64 16.23 -11.55
N PHE A 161 -15.69 16.24 -10.22
CA PHE A 161 -16.85 15.81 -9.45
C PHE A 161 -16.95 16.62 -8.15
N GLN A 162 -18.14 16.63 -7.57
CA GLN A 162 -18.36 17.06 -6.20
C GLN A 162 -18.70 15.81 -5.39
N ALA A 163 -17.93 15.55 -4.33
CA ALA A 163 -18.17 14.42 -3.45
C ALA A 163 -19.54 14.58 -2.78
N VAL A 164 -20.40 13.57 -2.93
CA VAL A 164 -21.71 13.53 -2.29
C VAL A 164 -21.87 12.23 -1.50
N ARG A 165 -22.53 12.33 -0.35
CA ARG A 165 -22.88 11.18 0.46
C ARG A 165 -23.91 10.35 -0.29
N ARG A 166 -23.54 9.12 -0.65
CA ARG A 166 -24.42 8.12 -1.29
C ARG A 166 -25.03 7.17 -0.26
N GLY A 167 -24.31 6.89 0.83
CA GLY A 167 -24.76 6.03 1.93
C GLY A 167 -23.60 5.24 2.52
N PHE A 168 -23.63 4.97 3.84
CA PHE A 168 -22.60 4.14 4.46
C PHE A 168 -22.79 2.67 4.11
N ARG A 169 -21.64 2.05 3.81
CA ARG A 169 -21.32 0.64 3.97
C ARG A 169 -21.99 -0.02 5.17
N MET A 170 -21.27 -0.04 6.29
CA MET A 170 -21.51 -0.85 7.51
C MET A 170 -21.80 -2.37 7.27
N ASP A 171 -22.18 -2.80 6.06
CA ASP A 171 -22.47 -4.15 5.60
C ASP A 171 -21.45 -4.68 4.57
N GLY A 172 -20.47 -3.82 4.21
CA GLY A 172 -19.19 -4.19 3.65
C GLY A 172 -19.20 -4.40 2.15
N VAL A 173 -18.84 -3.33 1.44
CA VAL A 173 -17.85 -3.44 0.36
C VAL A 173 -16.60 -2.74 0.84
N GLY A 174 -16.16 -3.13 2.03
CA GLY A 174 -14.81 -2.81 2.48
C GLY A 174 -13.89 -3.62 1.59
N TYR A 175 -13.43 -2.97 0.53
CA TYR A 175 -12.22 -3.38 -0.14
C TYR A 175 -11.12 -3.43 0.92
N LEU A 176 -10.38 -4.54 0.88
CA LEU A 176 -9.37 -4.97 1.84
C LEU A 176 -9.94 -5.59 3.12
N ARG A 177 -10.42 -6.82 2.95
CA ARG A 177 -10.53 -7.82 4.02
C ARG A 177 -9.14 -8.35 4.33
N PHE A 178 -8.29 -7.59 5.03
CA PHE A 178 -7.09 -8.22 5.58
C PHE A 178 -7.49 -9.29 6.60
N CYS A 179 -6.76 -10.41 6.56
CA CYS A 179 -6.81 -11.46 7.57
C CYS A 179 -6.44 -10.91 8.96
N PRO A 180 -6.87 -11.57 10.06
CA PRO A 180 -7.00 -10.98 11.37
C PRO A 180 -5.64 -10.55 11.94
N ARG A 181 -5.68 -9.51 12.79
CA ARG A 181 -4.63 -9.09 13.74
C ARG A 181 -3.52 -10.15 13.92
N ASN A 182 -2.39 -9.98 13.24
CA ASN A 182 -1.17 -10.67 13.63
C ASN A 182 -0.77 -10.12 15.00
N LEU A 183 -1.08 -10.87 16.06
CA LEU A 183 -0.63 -10.63 17.44
C LEU A 183 0.87 -10.90 17.65
N SER A 184 1.68 -10.97 16.59
CA SER A 184 3.13 -11.13 16.68
C SER A 184 3.84 -9.80 16.41
N SER A 185 4.22 -9.15 17.49
CA SER A 185 5.12 -7.99 17.51
C SER A 185 6.55 -8.39 17.09
N ASP A 186 6.91 -8.18 15.83
CA ASP A 186 8.31 -8.01 15.44
C ASP A 186 8.43 -7.04 14.24
N PRO A 187 8.81 -5.77 14.45
CA PRO A 187 8.93 -4.77 13.39
C PRO A 187 10.20 -4.91 12.53
N SER A 188 10.97 -6.00 12.66
CA SER A 188 12.28 -6.14 12.03
C SER A 188 12.34 -6.98 10.74
N GLN A 189 11.24 -7.58 10.27
CA GLN A 189 11.29 -8.54 9.15
C GLN A 189 10.59 -8.15 7.84
N ASP A 190 9.89 -7.01 7.75
CA ASP A 190 9.11 -6.67 6.55
C ASP A 190 9.73 -5.52 5.72
N ASP A 191 10.86 -5.76 5.06
CA ASP A 191 11.29 -4.90 3.95
C ASP A 191 12.02 -5.68 2.82
N PRO A 192 11.32 -6.09 1.75
CA PRO A 192 11.94 -6.68 0.57
C PRO A 192 12.72 -5.66 -0.30
N PHE A 193 12.62 -4.35 -0.04
CA PHE A 193 13.37 -3.32 -0.78
C PHE A 193 14.79 -3.07 -0.24
N ARG A 194 15.19 -3.70 0.87
CA ARG A 194 16.53 -3.50 1.45
C ARG A 194 17.65 -4.35 0.82
N SER A 195 17.34 -5.22 -0.15
CA SER A 195 18.30 -6.20 -0.71
C SER A 195 18.50 -6.09 -2.22
N ARG A 196 18.92 -4.92 -2.72
CA ARG A 196 19.43 -4.82 -4.12
C ARG A 196 20.56 -3.82 -4.34
N ALA A 197 21.26 -3.42 -3.27
CA ALA A 197 22.53 -2.69 -3.37
C ALA A 197 23.65 -3.57 -2.81
N GLY A 198 24.27 -4.37 -3.68
CA GLY A 198 25.43 -5.18 -3.28
C GLY A 198 25.70 -6.35 -4.21
N SER A 199 26.18 -6.08 -5.43
CA SER A 199 27.05 -7.04 -6.11
C SER A 199 27.87 -6.37 -7.21
N ALA A 200 29.11 -6.83 -7.31
CA ALA A 200 30.14 -6.53 -8.30
C ALA A 200 30.94 -5.24 -8.09
N LEU A 201 32.03 -5.35 -7.32
CA LEU A 201 33.37 -5.37 -7.92
C LEU A 201 34.24 -6.37 -7.15
N GLU A 202 34.65 -7.43 -7.86
CA GLU A 202 35.76 -8.30 -7.51
C GLU A 202 37.06 -7.48 -7.43
N GLU A 203 37.98 -7.85 -6.54
CA GLU A 203 39.39 -8.08 -6.92
C GLU A 203 40.20 -8.75 -5.80
N ASN A 204 40.62 -9.98 -6.12
CA ASN A 204 41.96 -10.54 -5.95
C ASN A 204 42.59 -10.81 -4.56
N LEU A 205 42.67 -12.12 -4.28
CA LEU A 205 43.87 -12.90 -3.94
C LEU A 205 44.91 -12.27 -2.98
N ILE A 206 44.96 -12.81 -1.76
CA ILE A 206 46.11 -12.69 -0.85
C ILE A 206 46.82 -14.04 -0.77
N THR A 207 48.05 -14.11 -1.31
CA THR A 207 49.04 -15.16 -1.03
C THR A 207 50.32 -14.53 -0.49
N SER A 208 50.52 -14.62 0.84
CA SER A 208 51.77 -14.80 1.63
C SER A 208 53.02 -13.89 1.36
N PRO A 209 54.11 -13.94 2.16
CA PRO A 209 54.41 -12.91 3.18
C PRO A 209 55.85 -12.31 3.16
N LEU A 210 56.13 -11.40 4.12
CA LEU A 210 57.43 -10.93 4.67
C LEU A 210 58.19 -9.80 3.92
N PRO A 211 59.16 -9.07 4.54
CA PRO A 211 59.49 -8.83 5.97
C PRO A 211 59.95 -7.37 6.34
N PHE A 212 60.39 -7.20 7.60
CA PHE A 212 61.40 -6.25 8.11
C PHE A 212 61.00 -4.79 8.41
N GLY A 213 61.32 -4.34 9.64
CA GLY A 213 61.33 -2.91 9.99
C GLY A 213 61.20 -2.61 11.49
N SER A 214 62.25 -2.86 12.26
CA SER A 214 62.39 -2.53 13.68
C SER A 214 62.60 -1.03 13.92
N THR A 215 61.90 -0.42 14.88
CA THR A 215 62.55 0.44 15.91
C THR A 215 61.64 0.74 17.10
N ARG A 216 62.24 0.61 18.29
CA ARG A 216 61.78 1.00 19.62
C ARG A 216 61.87 2.52 19.81
N HIS A 217 61.06 3.08 20.71
CA HIS A 217 61.45 3.99 21.82
C HIS A 217 60.20 4.30 22.65
N LEU A 218 60.03 3.67 23.83
CA LEU A 218 60.49 4.12 25.16
C LEU A 218 59.72 5.34 25.71
N ASN A 219 58.79 5.04 26.62
CA ASN A 219 58.31 5.94 27.67
C ASN A 219 59.43 6.21 28.68
N ASN A 220 59.66 7.47 29.04
CA ASN A 220 59.88 7.95 30.41
C ASN A 220 60.14 9.46 30.39
N GLU A 221 59.43 10.23 31.21
CA GLU A 221 59.96 10.73 32.49
C GLU A 221 58.89 11.53 33.23
N HIS A 222 58.55 11.04 34.42
CA HIS A 222 58.06 11.85 35.51
C HIS A 222 59.27 12.39 36.28
N ALA A 223 59.30 13.70 36.50
CA ALA A 223 59.97 14.32 37.64
C ALA A 223 58.99 15.32 38.26
N LYS A 224 58.28 14.86 39.30
CA LYS A 224 57.97 15.69 40.46
C LYS A 224 59.16 15.53 41.41
N ASN A 225 59.54 16.59 42.12
CA ASN A 225 60.58 16.64 43.15
C ASN A 225 60.74 15.36 43.97
#